data_AF-A0A436S9K1-F1
#
_entry.id   AF-A0A436S9K1-F1
#
_cell.length_a   1.000
_cell.length_b   1.000
_cell.length_c   1.000
_cell.angle_alpha   90.00
_cell.angle_beta   90.00
_cell.angle_gamma   90.00
#
_symmetry.space_group_name_H-M   'P 1'
#
loop_
_entity.id
_entity.type
_entity.pdbx_description
1 polymer ?
#
loop_
_entity_poly.entity_id
_entity_poly.type
_entity_poly.pdbx_seq_one_letter_code
_entity_poly.pdbx_strand_id
1 'polypeptide(L)'
;MAHEKVDTLGKATRHNLLLKVECACGNVRYCRSADLMMVYGGGADPFKLKFDCSRCKPDIQLTLLELHPDHLPRKLVIHKPMKVDGKIVWHTERFRP
;
A
#
# COMPACT_ATOMS: atom_id res chain seq x y z
N MET A 1 16.11 -18.90 11.08
CA MET A 1 16.39 -17.92 10.00
C MET A 1 15.76 -16.61 10.45
N ALA A 2 16.54 -15.52 10.55
CA ALA A 2 15.98 -14.23 10.95
C ALA A 2 15.03 -13.76 9.83
N HIS A 3 13.76 -13.55 10.15
CA HIS A 3 12.86 -12.86 9.22
C HIS A 3 13.46 -11.49 8.91
N GLU A 4 13.91 -11.28 7.68
CA GLU A 4 14.46 -10.00 7.26
C GLU A 4 13.38 -8.93 7.46
N LYS A 5 13.70 -7.86 8.19
CA LYS A 5 12.76 -6.76 8.40
C LYS A 5 12.49 -6.08 7.06
N VAL A 6 11.21 -6.01 6.68
CA VAL A 6 10.77 -5.27 5.49
C VAL A 6 10.62 -3.79 5.84
N ASP A 7 11.67 -3.03 5.56
CA ASP A 7 11.82 -1.60 5.85
C ASP A 7 11.82 -0.70 4.60
N THR A 8 11.69 -1.30 3.41
CA THR A 8 11.66 -0.59 2.12
C THR A 8 10.59 -1.15 1.20
N LEU A 9 10.07 -0.32 0.30
CA LEU A 9 9.11 -0.72 -0.73
C LEU A 9 9.67 -1.79 -1.68
N GLY A 10 10.98 -1.75 -1.96
CA GLY A 10 11.65 -2.77 -2.77
C GLY A 10 11.64 -4.14 -2.10
N LYS A 11 11.92 -4.22 -0.80
CA LYS A 11 11.78 -5.48 -0.04
C LYS A 11 10.32 -5.93 0.00
N ALA A 12 9.39 -5.01 0.30
CA ALA A 12 7.95 -5.33 0.34
C ALA A 12 7.45 -5.90 -1.00
N THR A 13 7.95 -5.37 -2.12
CA THR A 13 7.59 -5.84 -3.46
C THR A 13 8.12 -7.24 -3.74
N ARG A 14 9.35 -7.57 -3.33
CA ARG A 14 9.92 -8.93 -3.47
C ARG A 14 9.12 -9.98 -2.71
N HIS A 15 8.48 -9.60 -1.61
CA HIS A 15 7.60 -10.46 -0.83
C HIS A 15 6.12 -10.35 -1.23
N ASN A 16 5.81 -9.64 -2.33
CA ASN A 16 4.45 -9.43 -2.83
C ASN A 16 3.47 -8.88 -1.77
N LEU A 17 3.93 -7.95 -0.93
CA LEU A 17 3.14 -7.40 0.18
C LEU A 17 2.16 -6.31 -0.29
N LEU A 18 1.04 -6.20 0.41
CA LEU A 18 0.17 -5.02 0.37
C LEU A 18 0.46 -4.09 1.54
N LEU A 19 0.35 -2.79 1.29
CA LEU A 19 0.25 -1.80 2.36
C LEU A 19 -1.22 -1.53 2.65
N LYS A 20 -1.68 -1.90 3.84
CA LYS A 20 -2.97 -1.49 4.39
C LYS A 20 -2.81 -0.15 5.08
N VAL A 21 -3.64 0.80 4.69
CA VAL A 21 -3.72 2.17 5.21
C VAL A 21 -5.06 2.30 5.91
N GLU A 22 -5.05 2.37 7.23
CA GLU A 22 -6.24 2.44 8.05
C GLU A 22 -6.32 3.79 8.76
N CYS A 23 -7.44 4.46 8.58
CA CYS A 23 -7.75 5.72 9.22
C CYS A 23 -8.64 5.46 10.44
N ALA A 24 -8.46 6.21 11.53
CA ALA A 24 -9.26 6.08 12.75
C ALA A 24 -10.79 6.16 12.54
N CYS A 25 -11.27 6.81 11.49
CA CYS A 25 -12.69 6.82 11.12
C CYS A 25 -13.21 5.51 10.45
N GLY A 26 -12.40 4.47 10.40
CA GLY A 26 -12.70 3.20 9.74
C GLY A 26 -12.53 3.18 8.22
N ASN A 27 -11.96 4.24 7.62
CA ASN A 27 -11.64 4.21 6.19
C ASN A 27 -10.36 3.39 5.96
N VAL A 28 -10.45 2.36 5.13
CA VAL A 28 -9.35 1.45 4.82
C VAL A 28 -9.03 1.51 3.34
N ARG A 29 -7.74 1.63 3.00
CA ARG A 29 -7.23 1.53 1.63
C ARG A 29 -6.13 0.47 1.58
N TYR A 30 -6.05 -0.24 0.47
CA TYR A 30 -4.99 -1.21 0.21
C TYR A 30 -4.20 -0.76 -1.00
N CYS A 31 -2.88 -0.76 -0.91
CA CYS A 31 -2.00 -0.40 -2.01
C CYS A 31 -1.03 -1.56 -2.27
N ARG A 32 -0.76 -1.90 -3.53
CA ARG A 32 0.33 -2.83 -3.83
C ARG A 32 1.67 -2.16 -3.56
N SER A 33 2.59 -2.86 -2.91
CA SER A 33 3.96 -2.38 -2.72
C SER A 33 4.65 -2.07 -4.05
N ALA A 34 4.39 -2.86 -5.09
CA ALA A 34 4.89 -2.63 -6.44
C ALA A 34 4.43 -1.27 -7.03
N ASP A 35 3.15 -0.93 -6.90
CA ASP A 35 2.64 0.35 -7.41
C ASP A 35 3.23 1.54 -6.63
N LEU A 36 3.33 1.40 -5.30
CA LEU A 36 3.98 2.41 -4.46
C LEU A 36 5.46 2.58 -4.85
N MET A 37 6.17 1.47 -5.08
CA MET A 37 7.58 1.49 -5.49
C MET A 37 7.77 2.24 -6.80
N MET A 38 6.87 2.07 -7.78
CA MET A 38 6.95 2.78 -9.06
C MET A 38 6.81 4.30 -8.93
N VAL A 39 6.14 4.78 -7.88
CA VAL A 39 5.88 6.20 -7.66
C VAL A 39 6.86 6.84 -6.68
N TYR A 40 7.18 6.16 -5.58
CA TYR A 40 8.00 6.67 -4.48
C TYR A 40 9.44 6.16 -4.48
N GLY A 41 9.74 5.13 -5.28
CA GLY A 41 11.06 4.51 -5.38
C GLY A 41 11.26 3.33 -4.42
N GLY A 42 12.11 2.37 -4.82
CA GLY A 42 12.34 1.13 -4.08
C GLY A 42 13.01 1.30 -2.71
N GLY A 43 13.79 2.38 -2.51
CA GLY A 43 14.43 2.69 -1.23
C GLY A 43 13.52 3.41 -0.23
N ALA A 44 12.28 3.77 -0.61
CA ALA A 44 11.38 4.47 0.30
C ALA A 44 10.89 3.54 1.40
N ASP A 45 10.79 4.08 2.61
CA ASP A 45 10.22 3.40 3.78
C ASP A 45 8.69 3.41 3.70
N PRO A 46 8.02 2.25 3.62
CA PRO A 46 6.57 2.17 3.49
C PRO A 46 5.83 2.85 4.65
N PHE A 47 6.41 2.90 5.85
CA PHE A 47 5.78 3.45 7.05
C PHE A 47 5.99 4.96 7.19
N LYS A 48 6.80 5.58 6.32
CA LYS A 48 7.01 7.04 6.27
C LYS A 48 6.25 7.72 5.15
N LEU A 49 5.53 6.95 4.32
CA LEU A 49 4.68 7.50 3.28
C LEU A 49 3.52 8.25 3.91
N LYS A 50 3.24 9.46 3.40
CA LYS A 50 2.14 10.29 3.88
C LYS A 50 0.86 9.90 3.16
N PHE A 51 -0.15 9.54 3.93
CA PHE A 51 -1.50 9.28 3.44
C PHE A 51 -2.48 10.20 4.13
N ASP A 52 -3.42 10.76 3.36
CA ASP A 52 -4.51 11.56 3.88
C ASP A 52 -5.83 10.82 3.74
N CYS A 53 -6.63 10.83 4.81
CA CYS A 53 -8.03 10.45 4.74
C CYS A 53 -8.84 11.62 4.19
N SER A 54 -9.55 11.39 3.07
CA SER A 54 -10.42 12.39 2.45
C SER A 54 -11.65 12.75 3.30
N ARG A 55 -11.92 12.00 4.37
CA ARG A 55 -13.09 12.22 5.25
C ARG A 55 -12.78 13.08 6.48
N CYS A 56 -11.64 12.88 7.13
CA CYS A 56 -11.43 13.45 8.47
C CYS A 56 -9.97 13.77 8.86
N LYS A 57 -8.98 13.55 7.97
CA LYS A 57 -7.55 13.82 8.22
C LYS A 57 -7.01 13.49 9.65
N PRO A 58 -7.24 12.30 10.24
CA PRO A 58 -6.72 11.95 11.56
C PRO A 58 -5.45 11.09 11.42
N ASP A 59 -4.97 10.53 12.54
CA ASP A 59 -3.88 9.56 12.56
C ASP A 59 -4.15 8.36 11.63
N ILE A 60 -3.14 7.99 10.86
CA ILE A 60 -3.16 6.89 9.90
C ILE A 60 -2.25 5.77 10.39
N GLN A 61 -2.82 4.58 10.50
CA GLN A 61 -2.08 3.36 10.77
C GLN A 61 -1.68 2.68 9.45
N LEU A 62 -0.40 2.31 9.35
CA LEU A 62 0.16 1.62 8.19
C LEU A 62 0.60 0.22 8.59
N THR A 63 0.17 -0.77 7.82
CA THR A 63 0.49 -2.18 8.07
C THR A 63 0.86 -2.87 6.77
N LEU A 64 1.97 -3.62 6.75
CA LEU A 64 2.30 -4.51 5.64
C LEU A 64 1.60 -5.86 5.84
N LEU A 65 0.95 -6.34 4.79
CA LEU A 65 0.20 -7.59 4.78
C LEU A 65 0.79 -8.53 3.73
N GLU A 66 1.06 -9.76 4.14
CA GLU A 66 1.32 -10.86 3.22
C GLU A 66 0.06 -11.22 2.46
N LEU A 67 0.22 -11.45 1.17
CA LEU A 67 -0.89 -11.76 0.30
C LEU A 67 -1.04 -13.28 0.20
N HIS A 68 -1.90 -13.86 1.02
CA HIS A 68 -2.23 -15.28 0.92
C HIS A 68 -3.43 -15.46 -0.02
N PRO A 69 -3.29 -16.10 -1.19
CA PRO A 69 -4.34 -16.16 -2.22
C PRO A 69 -5.71 -16.65 -1.70
N ASP A 70 -5.68 -17.59 -0.75
CA ASP A 70 -6.89 -18.23 -0.20
C ASP A 70 -7.64 -17.36 0.82
N HIS A 71 -6.99 -16.34 1.39
CA HIS A 71 -7.55 -15.51 2.47
C HIS A 71 -7.90 -14.09 2.02
N LEU A 72 -7.73 -13.78 0.74
CA LEU A 72 -8.05 -12.47 0.23
C LEU A 72 -9.56 -12.30 0.07
N PRO A 73 -10.11 -11.14 0.47
CA PRO A 73 -11.48 -10.80 0.14
C PRO A 73 -11.65 -10.84 -1.38
N ARG A 74 -12.60 -11.64 -1.88
CA ARG A 74 -12.90 -11.76 -3.33
C ARG A 74 -13.19 -10.43 -4.04
N LYS A 75 -13.44 -9.36 -3.29
CA LYS A 75 -13.75 -8.01 -3.77
C LYS A 75 -12.79 -6.95 -3.23
N LEU A 76 -11.55 -7.32 -2.90
CA LEU A 76 -10.54 -6.36 -2.46
C LEU A 76 -10.33 -5.29 -3.54
N VAL A 77 -10.36 -4.02 -3.14
CA VAL A 77 -10.09 -2.87 -4.01
C VAL A 77 -8.70 -2.34 -3.70
N ILE A 78 -7.87 -2.24 -4.73
CA ILE A 78 -6.53 -1.64 -4.66
C ILE A 78 -6.62 -0.18 -5.06
N HIS A 79 -6.01 0.66 -4.23
CA HIS A 79 -5.73 2.05 -4.51
C HIS A 79 -4.35 2.14 -5.14
N LYS A 80 -4.34 2.39 -6.45
CA LYS A 80 -3.14 2.41 -7.28
C LYS A 80 -2.70 3.86 -7.50
N PRO A 81 -1.56 4.29 -6.94
CA PRO A 81 -0.96 5.55 -7.33
C PRO A 81 -0.26 5.39 -8.68
N MET A 82 -0.36 6.40 -9.53
CA MET A 82 0.35 6.48 -10.80
C MET A 82 0.98 7.87 -10.94
N LYS A 83 2.15 7.94 -11.58
CA LYS A 83 2.79 9.20 -11.91
C LYS A 83 2.36 9.60 -13.33
N VAL A 84 1.57 10.66 -13.43
CA VAL A 84 1.05 11.21 -14.70
C VAL A 84 1.45 12.68 -14.75
N ASP A 85 2.19 13.07 -15.78
CA ASP A 85 2.70 14.44 -15.97
C ASP A 85 3.38 15.03 -14.72
N GLY A 86 4.18 14.20 -14.03
CA GLY A 86 4.90 14.58 -12.82
C GLY A 86 4.06 14.63 -11.54
N LYS A 87 2.74 14.44 -11.62
CA LYS A 87 1.82 14.41 -10.48
C LYS A 87 1.43 12.98 -10.12
N ILE A 88 1.12 12.76 -8.83
CA ILE A 88 0.60 11.49 -8.37
C ILE A 88 -0.93 11.51 -8.48
N VAL A 89 -1.48 10.61 -9.30
CA VAL A 89 -2.91 10.41 -9.48
C VAL A 89 -3.29 9.04 -8.92
N TRP A 90 -4.40 8.99 -8.19
CA TRP A 90 -4.87 7.77 -7.54
C TRP A 90 -6.06 7.18 -8.27
N HIS A 91 -5.98 5.88 -8.56
CA HIS A 91 -7.05 5.12 -9.17
C HIS A 91 -7.46 3.97 -8.26
N THR A 92 -8.64 3.42 -8.49
CA THR A 92 -9.08 2.20 -7.84
C THR A 92 -9.24 1.09 -8.87
N GLU A 93 -8.76 -0.11 -8.54
CA GLU A 93 -8.96 -1.30 -9.35
C GLU A 93 -9.32 -2.48 -8.45
N ARG A 94 -10.01 -3.47 -9.01
CA ARG A 94 -10.23 -4.74 -8.29
C ARG A 94 -8.90 -5.47 -8.20
N PHE A 95 -8.59 -6.00 -7.03
CA PHE A 95 -7.46 -6.89 -6.85
C PHE A 95 -7.61 -8.09 -7.77
N ARG A 96 -6.56 -8.36 -8.55
CA ARG A 96 -6.40 -9.56 -9.37
C ARG A 96 -5.09 -10.21 -8.91
N PRO A 97 -5.11 -11.46 -8.42
CA PRO A 97 -3.90 -12.19 -8.03
C PRO A 97 -2.92 -12.32 -9.19
#